data_AF-A0A832WXU0-F1
#
_entry.id   AF-A0A832WXU0-F1
#
_cell.length_a   1.000
_cell.length_b   1.000
_cell.length_c   1.000
_cell.angle_alpha   90.00
_cell.angle_beta   90.00
_cell.angle_gamma   90.00
#
_symmetry.space_group_name_H-M   'P 1'
#
loop_
_entity.id
_entity.type
_entity.pdbx_description
1 polymer ?
#
loop_
_entity_poly.entity_id
_entity_poly.type
_entity_poly.pdbx_seq_one_letter_code
_entity_poly.pdbx_strand_id
1 'polypeptide(L)'
;RRARVPEEVLDLAMIIYRTIFLIMDHLVMVYQAQMMRLGYRTFRESIRSFATLAGAVFIASWEAGEDLTRAMEARCYEGKFAVLGEGRPFSLPSVLAVISFLFMSAGVVAATTHVTLI
;
A
#
# COMPACT_ATOMS: atom_id res chain seq x y z
N ARG A 1 11.46 -10.73 -7.55
CA ARG A 1 12.72 -11.29 -6.99
C ARG A 1 14.01 -10.84 -7.73
N ARG A 2 14.02 -9.77 -8.55
CA ARG A 2 15.24 -9.27 -9.25
C ARG A 2 15.94 -8.08 -8.57
N ALA A 3 15.29 -7.42 -7.62
CA ALA A 3 15.94 -6.46 -6.73
C ALA A 3 16.52 -7.22 -5.53
N ARG A 4 17.76 -6.91 -5.11
CA ARG A 4 18.41 -7.44 -3.89
C ARG A 4 17.78 -6.87 -2.62
N VAL A 5 16.46 -6.90 -2.53
CA VAL A 5 15.73 -6.51 -1.33
C VAL A 5 15.65 -7.75 -0.42
N PRO A 6 16.04 -7.64 0.86
CA PRO A 6 15.88 -8.73 1.82
C PRO A 6 14.42 -9.19 1.87
N GLU A 7 14.18 -10.50 2.03
CA GLU A 7 12.81 -11.06 2.03
C GLU A 7 11.96 -10.47 3.17
N GLU A 8 12.62 -10.17 4.28
CA GLU A 8 12.06 -9.56 5.48
C GLU A 8 11.44 -8.18 5.20
N VAL A 9 12.02 -7.40 4.29
CA VAL A 9 11.47 -6.09 3.88
C VAL A 9 10.21 -6.26 3.05
N LEU A 10 10.15 -7.31 2.22
CA LEU A 10 8.99 -7.59 1.39
C LEU A 10 7.81 -8.07 2.25
N ASP A 11 8.11 -8.89 3.25
CA ASP A 11 7.15 -9.37 4.24
C ASP A 11 6.62 -8.21 5.11
N LEU A 12 7.51 -7.33 5.58
CA LEU A 12 7.11 -6.11 6.28
C LEU A 12 6.21 -5.23 5.39
N ALA A 13 6.57 -5.03 4.12
CA ALA A 13 5.78 -4.26 3.19
C ALA A 13 4.38 -4.87 2.97
N MET A 14 4.26 -6.20 2.95
CA MET A 14 2.98 -6.89 2.83
C MET A 14 2.07 -6.61 4.04
N ILE A 15 2.63 -6.70 5.26
CA ILE A 15 1.89 -6.38 6.49
C ILE A 15 1.49 -4.92 6.48
N ILE A 16 2.41 -3.99 6.19
CA ILE A 16 2.13 -2.56 6.13
C ILE A 16 0.99 -2.28 5.15
N TYR A 17 1.06 -2.83 3.93
CA TYR A 17 0.04 -2.63 2.91
C TYR A 17 -1.35 -3.09 3.37
N ARG A 18 -1.43 -4.25 4.01
CA ARG A 18 -2.69 -4.74 4.59
C ARG A 18 -3.18 -3.83 5.71
N THR A 19 -2.29 -3.41 6.60
CA THR A 19 -2.62 -2.64 7.80
C THR A 19 -3.06 -1.20 7.47
N ILE A 20 -2.62 -0.61 6.35
CA ILE A 20 -3.07 0.72 5.90
C ILE A 20 -4.61 0.78 5.80
N PHE A 21 -5.23 -0.22 5.17
CA PHE A 21 -6.69 -0.23 5.01
C PHE A 21 -7.42 -0.42 6.34
N LEU A 22 -6.87 -1.24 7.23
CA LEU A 22 -7.43 -1.46 8.57
C LEU A 22 -7.39 -0.18 9.41
N ILE A 23 -6.25 0.51 9.44
CA ILE A 23 -6.10 1.76 10.19
C ILE A 23 -6.98 2.87 9.60
N MET A 24 -7.12 2.92 8.27
CA MET A 24 -7.97 3.91 7.59
C MET A 24 -9.43 3.79 8.03
N ASP A 25 -9.96 2.57 8.13
CA ASP A 25 -11.34 2.34 8.58
C ASP A 25 -11.55 2.83 10.03
N HIS A 26 -10.59 2.51 10.90
CA HIS A 26 -10.59 2.95 12.29
C HIS A 26 -10.52 4.48 12.42
N LEU A 27 -9.69 5.13 11.60
CA LEU A 27 -9.58 6.57 11.52
C LEU A 27 -10.90 7.20 11.10
N VAL A 28 -11.55 6.67 10.05
CA VAL A 28 -12.84 7.18 9.58
C VAL A 28 -13.89 7.07 10.67
N MET A 29 -13.98 5.94 11.38
CA MET A 29 -14.93 5.78 12.49
C MET A 29 -14.74 6.85 13.59
N VAL A 30 -13.51 7.05 14.06
CA VAL A 30 -13.22 8.04 15.11
C VAL A 30 -13.48 9.45 14.62
N TYR A 31 -13.11 9.76 13.37
CA TYR A 31 -13.36 11.06 12.76
C TYR A 31 -14.87 11.37 12.69
N GLN A 32 -15.69 10.42 12.26
CA GLN A 32 -17.14 10.60 12.23
C GLN A 32 -17.71 10.82 13.63
N ALA A 33 -17.24 10.06 14.64
CA ALA A 33 -17.65 10.27 16.02
C ALA A 33 -17.29 11.68 16.55
N GLN A 34 -16.13 12.21 16.18
CA GLN A 34 -15.71 13.56 16.54
C GLN A 34 -16.53 14.64 15.80
N MET A 35 -16.89 14.40 14.53
CA MET A 35 -17.76 15.29 13.76
C MET A 35 -19.16 15.41 14.40
N MET A 36 -19.75 14.28 14.82
CA MET A 36 -21.04 14.26 15.52
C MET A 36 -21.00 14.98 16.88
N ARG A 37 -19.83 15.11 17.49
CA ARG A 37 -19.60 15.86 18.74
C ARG A 37 -19.21 17.33 18.52
N LEU A 38 -19.31 17.84 17.29
CA LEU A 38 -18.92 19.21 16.90
C LEU A 38 -17.44 19.53 17.18
N GLY A 39 -16.55 18.52 17.15
CA GLY A 39 -15.13 18.67 17.48
C GLY A 39 -14.33 19.57 16.53
N TYR A 40 -14.86 19.88 15.35
CA TYR A 40 -14.16 20.64 14.31
C TYR A 40 -14.73 22.05 14.08
N ARG A 41 -15.46 22.60 15.06
CA ARG A 41 -16.19 23.89 14.90
C ARG A 41 -15.31 25.15 14.95
N THR A 42 -14.13 25.06 15.55
CA THR A 42 -13.21 26.19 15.72
C THR A 42 -11.78 25.70 15.58
N PHE A 43 -10.88 26.53 15.07
CA PHE A 43 -9.49 26.13 14.82
C PHE A 43 -8.80 25.44 16.01
N ARG A 44 -9.01 25.96 17.23
CA ARG A 44 -8.48 25.37 18.48
C ARG A 44 -9.04 23.98 18.75
N GLU A 45 -10.35 23.80 18.57
CA GLU A 45 -11.02 22.50 18.75
C GLU A 45 -10.57 21.52 17.66
N SER A 46 -10.42 21.97 16.42
CA SER A 46 -9.93 21.13 15.31
C SER A 46 -8.54 20.56 15.59
N ILE A 47 -7.61 21.36 16.14
CA ILE A 47 -6.28 20.88 16.54
C ILE A 47 -6.41 19.84 17.67
N ARG A 48 -7.25 20.10 18.67
CA ARG A 48 -7.46 19.18 19.80
C ARG A 48 -8.08 17.86 19.35
N SER A 49 -9.09 17.90 18.50
CA SER A 49 -9.73 16.72 17.92
C SER A 49 -8.76 15.95 17.03
N PHE A 50 -7.98 16.62 16.20
CA PHE A 50 -6.94 15.97 15.39
C PHE A 50 -5.87 15.28 16.26
N ALA A 51 -5.37 15.94 17.32
CA ALA A 51 -4.41 15.33 18.23
C ALA A 51 -4.97 14.09 18.93
N THR A 52 -6.25 14.14 19.32
CA THR A 52 -6.93 13.00 19.95
C THR A 52 -7.15 11.86 18.97
N LEU A 53 -7.52 12.16 17.72
CA LEU A 53 -7.66 11.19 16.63
C LEU A 53 -6.33 10.48 16.36
N ALA A 54 -5.25 11.25 16.19
CA ALA A 54 -3.92 10.72 15.93
C ALA A 54 -3.44 9.83 17.08
N GLY A 55 -3.63 10.26 18.33
CA GLY A 55 -3.28 9.46 19.51
C GLY A 55 -4.07 8.16 19.61
N ALA A 56 -5.39 8.20 19.40
CA ALA A 56 -6.24 7.02 19.43
C ALA A 56 -5.86 6.01 18.32
N VAL A 57 -5.63 6.51 17.10
CA VAL A 57 -5.21 5.67 15.98
C VAL A 57 -3.82 5.06 16.22
N PHE A 58 -2.89 5.82 16.79
CA PHE A 58 -1.56 5.33 17.13
C PHE A 58 -1.61 4.17 18.12
N ILE A 59 -2.34 4.34 19.23
CA ILE A 59 -2.50 3.30 20.26
C ILE A 59 -3.16 2.05 19.65
N ALA A 60 -4.26 2.24 18.90
CA ALA A 60 -4.95 1.12 18.26
C ALA A 60 -4.05 0.36 17.26
N SER A 61 -3.22 1.08 16.50
CA SER A 61 -2.26 0.46 15.57
C SER A 61 -1.16 -0.31 16.29
N TRP A 62 -0.73 0.16 17.46
CA TRP A 62 0.27 -0.51 18.29
C TRP A 62 -0.29 -1.82 18.85
N GLU A 63 -1.47 -1.78 19.46
CA GLU A 63 -2.17 -2.95 19.98
C GLU A 63 -2.43 -3.99 18.88
N ALA A 64 -2.89 -3.54 17.71
CA ALA A 64 -3.10 -4.43 16.56
C ALA A 64 -1.78 -5.10 16.08
N GLY A 65 -0.65 -4.39 16.18
CA GLY A 65 0.67 -4.94 15.88
C GLY A 65 1.13 -6.00 16.89
N GLU A 66 0.92 -5.76 18.18
CA GLU A 66 1.18 -6.77 19.22
C GLU A 66 0.30 -8.01 19.03
N ASP A 67 -0.99 -7.82 18.78
CA ASP A 67 -1.92 -8.92 18.57
C ASP A 67 -1.60 -9.72 17.30
N LEU A 68 -1.19 -9.05 16.23
CA LEU A 68 -0.69 -9.72 15.03
C LEU A 68 0.54 -10.58 15.36
N THR A 69 1.48 -10.03 16.14
CA THR A 69 2.70 -10.75 16.54
C THR A 69 2.36 -11.98 17.39
N ARG A 70 1.51 -11.82 18.42
CA ARG A 70 1.02 -12.94 19.24
C ARG A 70 0.31 -14.01 18.40
N ALA A 71 -0.52 -13.59 17.43
CA ALA A 71 -1.22 -14.52 16.55
C ALA A 71 -0.27 -15.29 15.61
N MET A 72 0.82 -14.67 15.18
CA MET A 72 1.86 -15.33 14.38
C MET A 72 2.66 -16.33 15.22
N GLU A 73 3.06 -15.94 16.42
CA GLU A 73 3.75 -16.83 17.36
C GLU A 73 2.89 -18.06 17.71
N ALA A 74 1.59 -17.88 17.97
CA ALA A 74 0.65 -18.97 18.22
C ALA A 74 0.51 -19.95 17.03
N ARG A 75 0.80 -19.49 15.81
CA ARG A 75 0.80 -20.30 14.57
C ARG A 75 2.17 -20.89 14.25
N CYS A 76 3.11 -20.87 15.20
CA CYS A 76 4.49 -21.35 15.02
C CYS A 76 5.21 -20.62 13.89
N TYR A 77 5.10 -19.29 13.82
CA TYR A 77 5.83 -18.49 12.83
C TYR A 77 7.35 -18.60 13.03
N GLU A 78 8.06 -19.20 12.06
CA GLU A 78 9.51 -19.42 12.09
C GLU A 78 10.34 -18.28 11.47
N GLY A 79 9.77 -17.07 11.33
CA GLY A 79 10.48 -15.91 10.77
C GLY A 79 10.39 -15.75 9.26
N LYS A 80 9.53 -16.52 8.57
CA LYS A 80 9.26 -16.39 7.13
C LYS A 80 7.78 -16.48 6.85
N PHE A 81 7.23 -15.54 6.08
CA PHE A 81 5.86 -15.69 5.59
C PHE A 81 5.82 -16.72 4.45
N ALA A 82 4.88 -17.67 4.54
CA ALA A 82 4.63 -18.59 3.44
C ALA A 82 4.07 -17.82 2.25
N VAL A 83 4.91 -17.60 1.23
CA VAL A 83 4.48 -17.02 -0.04
C VAL A 83 3.66 -18.07 -0.79
N LEU A 84 2.34 -18.08 -0.57
CA LEU A 84 1.36 -18.76 -1.44
C LEU A 84 1.27 -17.96 -2.75
N GLY A 85 2.36 -17.94 -3.50
CA GLY A 85 2.46 -17.28 -4.78
C GLY A 85 2.11 -18.26 -5.88
N GLU A 86 0.82 -18.35 -6.22
CA GLU A 86 0.46 -18.71 -7.59
C GLU A 86 1.07 -17.64 -8.50
N GLY A 87 2.11 -18.02 -9.24
CA GLY A 87 2.64 -17.17 -10.29
C GLY A 87 1.52 -16.88 -11.27
N ARG A 88 0.96 -15.66 -11.24
CA ARG A 88 -0.07 -15.26 -12.21
C ARG A 88 0.48 -15.56 -13.61
N PRO A 89 -0.12 -16.50 -14.37
CA PRO A 89 0.33 -16.73 -15.73
C PRO A 89 0.17 -15.41 -16.48
N PHE A 90 1.17 -15.07 -17.29
CA PHE A 90 1.18 -13.83 -18.07
C PHE A 90 -0.14 -13.69 -18.85
N SER A 91 -0.93 -12.67 -18.52
CA SER A 91 -2.19 -12.41 -19.22
C SER A 91 -1.90 -11.90 -20.63
N LEU A 92 -2.46 -12.58 -21.63
CA LEU A 92 -2.40 -12.20 -23.05
C LEU A 92 -2.65 -10.70 -23.34
N PRO A 93 -3.61 -10.00 -22.72
CA PRO A 93 -3.79 -8.56 -22.95
C PRO A 93 -2.58 -7.73 -22.52
N SER A 94 -1.84 -8.15 -21.49
CA SER A 94 -0.63 -7.46 -21.03
C SER A 94 0.51 -7.62 -22.04
N VAL A 95 0.65 -8.81 -22.65
CA VAL A 95 1.65 -9.06 -23.69
C VAL A 95 1.34 -8.23 -24.94
N LEU A 96 0.08 -8.19 -25.35
CA LEU A 96 -0.35 -7.44 -26.54
C LEU A 96 -0.16 -5.93 -26.36
N ALA A 97 -0.44 -5.39 -25.16
CA ALA A 97 -0.17 -4.00 -24.82
C ALA A 97 1.33 -3.64 -24.86
N VAL A 98 2.21 -4.55 -24.44
CA VAL A 98 3.67 -4.33 -24.52
C VAL A 98 4.14 -4.37 -25.97
N ILE A 99 3.62 -5.30 -26.78
CA ILE A 99 3.95 -5.38 -28.21
C ILE A 99 3.51 -4.11 -28.94
N SER A 100 2.27 -3.65 -28.72
CA SER A 100 1.78 -2.43 -29.38
C SER A 100 2.59 -1.20 -28.99
N PHE A 101 2.98 -1.08 -27.71
CA PHE A 101 3.85 -0.01 -27.24
C PHE A 101 5.23 -0.04 -27.92
N LEU A 102 5.85 -1.21 -28.02
CA LEU A 102 7.16 -1.36 -28.70
C LEU A 102 7.07 -0.98 -30.17
N PHE A 103 6.06 -1.46 -30.90
CA PHE A 103 5.84 -1.10 -32.31
C PHE A 103 5.58 0.40 -32.49
N MET A 104 4.79 1.01 -31.61
CA MET A 104 4.53 2.45 -31.63
C MET A 104 5.84 3.23 -31.42
N SER A 105 6.65 2.86 -30.42
CA SER A 105 7.92 3.52 -30.15
C SER A 105 8.92 3.40 -31.32
N ALA A 106 9.00 2.23 -31.95
CA ALA A 106 9.85 2.01 -33.13
C ALA A 106 9.35 2.81 -34.34
N GLY A 107 8.04 2.90 -34.55
CA GLY A 107 7.44 3.72 -35.61
C GLY A 107 7.75 5.20 -35.45
N VAL A 108 7.67 5.73 -34.22
CA VAL A 108 8.04 7.13 -33.92
C VAL A 108 9.53 7.39 -34.20
N VAL A 109 10.41 6.47 -33.83
CA VAL A 109 11.87 6.58 -34.09
C VAL A 109 12.17 6.52 -35.59
N ALA A 110 11.52 5.63 -36.35
CA ALA A 110 11.68 5.54 -37.80
C ALA A 110 11.18 6.80 -38.52
N ALA A 111 10.02 7.33 -38.10
CA ALA A 111 9.49 8.59 -38.62
C ALA A 111 10.42 9.77 -38.34
N THR A 112 11.04 9.81 -37.15
CA THR A 112 11.99 10.88 -36.77
C THR A 112 13.31 10.77 -37.54
N THR A 113 13.82 9.55 -37.73
CA THR A 113 15.05 9.30 -38.50
C THR A 113 14.90 9.72 -39.97
N HIS A 114 13.71 9.56 -40.55
CA HIS A 114 13.40 9.98 -41.92
C HIS A 114 13.26 11.51 -42.08
N VAL A 115 13.00 12.25 -41.00
CA VAL A 115 12.85 13.72 -41.01
C VAL A 115 14.19 14.45 -40.83
N THR A 116 15.17 13.83 -40.18
CA THR A 116 16.51 14.42 -39.96
C THR A 116 17.54 14.11 -41.04
N LEU A 117 17.18 13.30 -42.05
CA LEU A 117 18.08 12.84 -43.14
C LEU A 117 17.76 13.47 -44.51
N ILE A 118 17.21 14.70 -44.51
CA ILE A 118 17.08 15.60 -45.66
C ILE A 118 17.82 16.90 -45.35
#